data_AF-A0A0L0KA86-F1
#
_entry.id   AF-A0A0L0KA86-F1
#
_cell.length_a   1.000
_cell.length_b   1.000
_cell.length_c   1.000
_cell.angle_alpha   90.00
_cell.angle_beta   90.00
_cell.angle_gamma   90.00
#
_symmetry.space_group_name_H-M   'P 1'
#
loop_
_entity.id
_entity.type
_entity.pdbx_description
1 polymer ?
#
loop_
_entity_poly.entity_id
_entity_poly.type
_entity_poly.pdbx_seq_one_letter_code
_entity_poly.pdbx_strand_id
1 'polypeptide(L)'
;MILGGAFLTAPAASAASLPSACNLIVTQTKEASTSVNLRSGPGTSYTSLGILATGVDFTEYCTKDYAWSYGKVTSGANKGKTGWVKYSLLNPVES
;
A
#
# COMPACT_ATOMS: atom_id res chain seq x y z
N MET A 1 -3.55 44.77 -15.09
CA MET A 1 -4.81 44.01 -15.14
C MET A 1 -4.51 42.58 -14.76
N ILE A 2 -5.06 42.12 -13.64
CA ILE A 2 -4.99 40.74 -13.15
C ILE A 2 -6.01 39.90 -13.94
N LEU A 3 -5.65 38.70 -14.38
CA LEU A 3 -6.50 37.51 -14.58
C LEU A 3 -5.52 36.34 -14.80
N GLY A 4 -5.33 35.39 -13.89
CA GLY A 4 -6.36 34.66 -13.17
C GLY A 4 -6.49 33.28 -13.82
N GLY A 5 -5.66 32.34 -13.41
CA GLY A 5 -5.68 30.96 -13.89
C GLY A 5 -5.26 30.03 -12.77
N ALA A 6 -6.22 29.71 -11.89
CA ALA A 6 -6.04 28.66 -10.91
C ALA A 6 -5.95 27.32 -11.66
N PHE A 7 -4.74 26.80 -11.83
CA PHE A 7 -4.57 25.39 -12.14
C PHE A 7 -5.00 24.62 -10.89
N LEU A 8 -6.15 23.95 -11.00
CA LEU A 8 -6.58 22.93 -10.07
C LEU A 8 -5.42 21.94 -9.93
N THR A 9 -4.73 21.95 -8.79
CA THR A 9 -3.79 20.90 -8.44
C THR A 9 -4.63 19.66 -8.15
N ALA A 10 -4.99 18.92 -9.20
CA ALA A 10 -5.34 17.52 -9.03
C ALA A 10 -4.21 16.92 -8.19
N PRO A 11 -4.49 16.24 -7.07
CA PRO A 11 -3.44 15.54 -6.37
C PRO A 11 -2.92 14.54 -7.38
N ALA A 12 -1.73 14.78 -7.91
CA ALA A 12 -0.98 13.76 -8.59
C ALA A 12 -0.88 12.66 -7.54
N ALA A 13 -1.68 11.61 -7.70
CA ALA A 13 -1.45 10.36 -7.02
C ALA A 13 -0.02 10.02 -7.43
N SER A 14 0.93 10.33 -6.55
CA SER A 14 2.33 10.07 -6.82
C SER A 14 2.36 8.59 -7.07
N ALA A 15 2.52 8.20 -8.33
CA ALA A 15 3.02 6.90 -8.68
C ALA A 15 4.44 6.89 -8.11
N ALA A 16 4.54 6.67 -6.80
CA ALA A 16 5.76 6.29 -6.15
C ALA A 16 6.29 5.17 -7.04
N SER A 17 7.47 5.39 -7.62
CA SER A 17 8.12 4.42 -8.49
C SER A 17 7.98 3.06 -7.83
N LEU A 18 7.26 2.16 -8.49
CA LEU A 18 6.97 0.87 -7.91
C LEU A 18 8.30 0.16 -7.61
N PRO A 19 8.39 -0.57 -6.49
CA PRO A 19 9.61 -1.28 -6.17
C PRO A 19 10.03 -2.22 -7.31
N SER A 20 11.34 -2.31 -7.56
CA SER A 20 11.90 -3.21 -8.59
C SER A 20 11.59 -4.69 -8.35
N ALA A 21 11.17 -5.05 -7.13
CA ALA A 21 10.78 -6.40 -6.75
C ALA A 21 9.33 -6.75 -7.13
N CYS A 22 8.54 -5.79 -7.63
CA CYS A 22 7.23 -6.07 -8.20
C CYS A 22 7.38 -6.93 -9.46
N ASN A 23 6.67 -8.05 -9.55
CA ASN A 23 6.57 -8.84 -10.78
C ASN A 23 5.17 -8.83 -11.40
N LEU A 24 4.16 -8.39 -10.65
CA LEU A 24 2.81 -8.20 -11.14
C LEU A 24 2.21 -6.90 -10.60
N ILE A 25 1.68 -6.07 -11.48
CA ILE A 25 0.99 -4.83 -11.12
C ILE A 25 -0.49 -5.13 -10.94
N VAL A 26 -1.03 -4.75 -9.79
CA VAL A 26 -2.45 -4.93 -9.44
C VAL A 26 -2.93 -3.68 -8.72
N THR A 27 -4.22 -3.38 -8.74
CA THR A 27 -4.74 -2.27 -7.92
C THR A 27 -6.06 -2.69 -7.32
N GLN A 28 -6.03 -2.92 -6.02
CA GLN A 28 -7.18 -3.42 -5.27
C GLN A 28 -7.06 -3.07 -3.80
N THR A 29 -8.19 -2.86 -3.16
CA THR A 29 -8.27 -2.67 -1.70
C THR A 29 -8.38 -4.04 -1.05
N LYS A 30 -7.49 -4.28 -0.09
CA LYS A 30 -7.48 -5.44 0.77
C LYS A 30 -7.51 -4.97 2.22
N GLU A 31 -7.87 -5.85 3.12
CA GLU A 31 -7.77 -5.62 4.56
C GLU A 31 -6.86 -6.64 5.22
N ALA A 32 -6.17 -6.24 6.29
CA ALA A 32 -5.37 -7.15 7.09
C ALA A 32 -6.28 -8.14 7.84
N SER A 33 -6.18 -9.43 7.52
CA SER A 33 -6.98 -10.47 8.18
C SER A 33 -6.51 -10.78 9.60
N THR A 34 -5.28 -10.38 9.93
CA THR A 34 -4.70 -10.48 11.26
C THR A 34 -3.65 -9.38 11.45
N SER A 35 -3.12 -9.27 12.67
CA SER A 35 -2.01 -8.39 12.97
C SER A 35 -0.77 -8.75 12.15
N VAL A 36 -0.36 -7.88 11.23
CA VAL A 36 0.74 -8.13 10.28
C VAL A 36 1.71 -6.96 10.24
N ASN A 37 2.99 -7.24 9.98
CA ASN A 37 4.01 -6.21 9.84
C ASN A 37 3.95 -5.58 8.44
N LEU A 38 3.93 -4.25 8.40
CA LEU A 38 4.30 -3.47 7.23
C LEU A 38 5.83 -3.41 7.15
N ARG A 39 6.44 -3.81 6.05
CA ARG A 39 7.90 -3.97 5.92
C ARG A 39 8.49 -3.10 4.82
N SER A 40 9.78 -2.79 4.95
CA SER A 40 10.52 -2.02 3.94
C SER A 40 10.83 -2.81 2.65
N GLY A 41 10.72 -4.14 2.69
CA GLY A 41 10.96 -5.00 1.52
C GLY A 41 10.22 -6.33 1.60
N PRO A 42 10.18 -7.09 0.49
CA PRO A 42 9.44 -8.34 0.40
C PRO A 42 10.25 -9.49 1.02
N GLY A 43 10.12 -9.64 2.33
CA GLY A 43 10.78 -10.69 3.12
C GLY A 43 10.71 -10.41 4.62
N THR A 44 10.89 -11.44 5.44
CA THR A 44 10.87 -11.30 6.91
C THR A 44 12.17 -10.73 7.49
N SER A 45 13.26 -10.72 6.71
CA SER A 45 14.54 -10.09 7.06
C SER A 45 14.52 -8.56 6.93
N TYR A 46 13.53 -7.99 6.23
CA TYR A 46 13.39 -6.54 6.08
C TYR A 46 12.77 -5.91 7.33
N THR A 47 13.22 -4.70 7.65
CA THR A 47 12.77 -3.91 8.80
C THR A 47 11.25 -3.70 8.80
N SER A 48 10.63 -3.84 9.97
CA SER A 48 9.23 -3.48 10.19
C SER A 48 9.08 -1.97 10.29
N LEU A 49 8.18 -1.39 9.50
CA LEU A 49 7.79 0.02 9.46
C LEU A 49 6.58 0.31 10.37
N GLY A 50 5.95 -0.74 10.90
CA GLY A 50 4.77 -0.69 11.75
C GLY A 50 3.96 -1.98 11.70
N ILE A 51 2.95 -2.06 12.58
CA ILE A 51 2.02 -3.17 12.64
C ILE A 51 0.65 -2.71 12.13
N LEU A 52 0.10 -3.44 11.16
CA LEU A 52 -1.28 -3.31 10.71
C LEU A 52 -2.12 -4.21 11.59
N ALA A 53 -3.06 -3.64 12.35
CA ALA A 53 -4.04 -4.41 13.11
C ALA A 53 -5.04 -5.08 12.15
N THR A 54 -5.76 -6.08 12.65
CA THR A 54 -6.86 -6.71 11.91
C THR A 54 -7.89 -5.67 11.44
N GLY A 55 -8.38 -5.82 10.21
CA GLY A 55 -9.34 -4.90 9.57
C GLY A 55 -8.73 -3.59 9.06
N VAL A 56 -7.41 -3.41 9.14
CA VAL A 56 -6.76 -2.24 8.54
C VAL A 56 -6.73 -2.37 7.03
N ASP A 57 -7.23 -1.34 6.35
CA ASP A 57 -7.27 -1.24 4.90
C ASP A 57 -5.89 -0.96 4.31
N PHE A 58 -5.64 -1.63 3.20
CA PHE A 58 -4.41 -1.60 2.44
C PHE A 58 -4.73 -1.61 0.95
N THR A 59 -4.40 -0.52 0.27
CA THR A 59 -4.46 -0.47 -1.20
C THR A 59 -3.19 -1.08 -1.76
N GLU A 60 -3.33 -2.26 -2.34
CA GLU A 60 -2.27 -2.98 -3.03
C GLU A 60 -2.03 -2.34 -4.40
N TYR A 61 -0.76 -2.17 -4.78
CA TYR A 61 -0.31 -1.62 -6.06
C TYR A 61 0.48 -2.64 -6.90
N CYS A 62 1.09 -3.63 -6.25
CA CYS A 62 1.79 -4.70 -6.93
C CYS A 62 1.96 -5.90 -5.99
N THR A 63 2.31 -7.04 -6.56
CA THR A 63 2.78 -8.21 -5.81
C THR A 63 4.19 -8.61 -6.21
N LYS A 64 4.80 -9.41 -5.32
CA LYS A 64 5.95 -10.25 -5.61
C LYS A 64 5.52 -11.70 -5.43
N ASP A 65 5.32 -12.41 -6.54
CA ASP A 65 5.01 -13.85 -6.61
C ASP A 65 3.79 -14.27 -5.76
N TYR A 66 2.83 -13.36 -5.53
CA TYR A 66 1.74 -13.54 -4.56
C TYR A 66 2.20 -13.98 -3.15
N ALA A 67 3.46 -13.76 -2.81
CA ALA A 67 4.00 -13.97 -1.47
C ALA A 67 3.96 -12.65 -0.67
N TRP A 68 4.16 -11.53 -1.36
CA TRP A 68 4.19 -10.19 -0.78
C TRP A 68 3.40 -9.19 -1.62
N SER A 69 2.69 -8.31 -0.94
CA SER A 69 1.90 -7.22 -1.49
C SER A 69 2.57 -5.89 -1.17
N TYR A 70 2.86 -5.08 -2.17
CA TYR A 70 3.30 -3.70 -1.96
C TYR A 70 2.13 -2.76 -2.16
N GLY A 71 2.03 -1.75 -1.30
CA GLY A 71 0.86 -0.89 -1.29
C GLY A 71 0.95 0.21 -0.26
N LYS A 72 -0.17 0.90 -0.09
CA LYS A 72 -0.35 1.97 0.88
C LYS A 72 -1.41 1.60 1.89
N VAL A 73 -1.10 1.85 3.16
CA VAL A 73 -2.06 1.73 4.26
C VAL A 73 -3.03 2.90 4.18
N THR A 74 -4.33 2.62 4.10
CA THR A 74 -5.37 3.64 3.91
C THR A 74 -6.21 3.90 5.16
N SER A 75 -6.13 3.04 6.17
CA SER A 75 -6.78 3.25 7.47
C SER A 75 -5.89 2.84 8.67
N GLY A 76 -6.37 3.08 9.90
CA GLY A 76 -5.65 2.75 11.14
C GLY A 76 -4.42 3.62 11.44
N ALA A 77 -3.65 3.19 12.44
CA ALA A 77 -2.53 3.95 13.01
C ALA A 77 -1.33 4.17 12.05
N ASN A 78 -1.23 3.37 10.99
CA ASN A 78 -0.16 3.45 9.99
C ASN A 78 -0.64 4.08 8.66
N LYS A 79 -1.82 4.71 8.65
CA LYS A 79 -2.39 5.38 7.46
C LYS A 79 -1.38 6.31 6.80
N GLY A 80 -1.29 6.21 5.47
CA GLY A 80 -0.39 7.02 4.65
C GLY A 80 0.96 6.37 4.39
N LYS A 81 1.38 5.38 5.19
CA LYS A 81 2.64 4.65 4.97
C LYS A 81 2.51 3.69 3.80
N THR A 82 3.60 3.53 3.06
CA THR A 82 3.75 2.50 2.02
C THR A 82 4.72 1.43 2.47
N GLY A 83 4.55 0.21 1.97
CA GLY A 83 5.44 -0.89 2.28
C GLY A 83 4.89 -2.24 1.83
N TRP A 84 5.58 -3.28 2.27
CA TRP A 84 5.31 -4.67 1.92
C TRP A 84 4.58 -5.38 3.06
N VAL A 85 3.54 -6.13 2.71
CA VAL A 85 2.75 -6.94 3.62
C VAL A 85 2.68 -8.36 3.06
N LYS A 86 2.58 -9.36 3.94
CA LYS A 86 2.47 -10.76 3.50
C LYS A 86 1.12 -10.97 2.82
N TYR A 87 1.12 -11.42 1.56
CA TYR A 87 -0.09 -11.54 0.74
C TYR A 87 -1.14 -12.46 1.37
N SER A 88 -0.72 -13.58 1.97
CA SER A 88 -1.62 -14.56 2.61
C SER A 88 -2.34 -14.03 3.85
N LEU A 89 -1.98 -12.83 4.34
CA LEU A 89 -2.59 -12.18 5.51
C LEU A 89 -3.44 -10.98 5.10
N LEU A 90 -3.75 -10.85 3.80
CA LEU A 90 -4.62 -9.82 3.25
C LEU A 90 -5.83 -10.46 2.59
N ASN A 91 -7.03 -10.05 3.01
CA ASN A 91 -8.29 -10.46 2.41
C ASN A 91 -8.77 -9.40 1.41
N PRO A 92 -9.44 -9.78 0.30
CA PRO A 92 -10.16 -8.81 -0.51
C PRO A 92 -11.25 -8.13 0.34
N VAL A 93 -11.42 -6.82 0.15
CA VAL A 93 -12.58 -6.12 0.71
C VAL A 93 -13.74 -6.39 -0.24
N GLU A 94 -14.60 -7.35 0.11
CA GLU A 94 -15.83 -7.63 -0.63
C GLU A 94 -16.72 -6.38 -0.58
N SER A 95 -17.20 -5.93 -1.76
CA SER A 95 -18.04 -4.72 -1.91
C SER A 95 -19.51 -5.01 -1.66
#